data_AF-A0A6P8F4Y5-F1
#
_entry.id   AF-A0A6P8F4Y5-F1
#
_cell.length_a   1.000
_cell.length_b   1.000
_cell.length_c   1.000
_cell.angle_alpha   90.00
_cell.angle_beta   90.00
_cell.angle_gamma   90.00
#
_symmetry.space_group_name_H-M   'P 1'
#
loop_
_entity.id
_entity.type
_entity.pdbx_description
1 polymer ?
#
loop_
_entity_poly.entity_id
_entity_poly.type
_entity_poly.pdbx_seq_one_letter_code
_entity_poly.pdbx_strand_id
1 'polypeptide(L)'
;MDSSNYDPYPLWLFGCHMVSLNFQTADKYTQLNSALFSLNGHTGYVLQPKMMREENYDPQHKTEVKFTITVRVIAARHLPKLGHSIVSPFVEIELCGQTDESNFKTTVCREWSRVVELLCCHFIDF
;
A
#
# COMPACT_ATOMS: atom_id res chain seq x y z
N MET A 1 17.03 18.48 8.70
CA MET A 1 15.91 17.96 9.50
C MET A 1 14.63 18.36 8.77
N ASP A 2 14.09 17.47 7.93
CA ASP A 2 12.99 17.75 6.99
C ASP A 2 11.65 17.11 7.38
N SER A 3 11.53 16.58 8.61
CA SER A 3 10.34 15.86 9.11
C SER A 3 9.88 14.68 8.24
N SER A 4 10.79 14.10 7.46
CA SER A 4 10.55 12.85 6.73
C SER A 4 10.26 11.68 7.68
N ASN A 5 9.41 10.76 7.25
CA ASN A 5 9.17 9.51 7.97
C ASN A 5 10.09 8.38 7.50
N TYR A 6 10.38 7.46 8.42
CA TYR A 6 11.01 6.18 8.13
C TYR A 6 9.95 5.13 7.76
N ASP A 7 10.38 4.01 7.17
CA ASP A 7 9.50 2.88 6.88
C ASP A 7 9.03 2.20 8.19
N PRO A 8 7.73 2.22 8.51
CA PRO A 8 7.22 1.63 9.74
C PRO A 8 7.11 0.10 9.66
N TYR A 9 7.14 -0.49 8.46
CA TYR A 9 6.86 -1.90 8.26
C TYR A 9 7.82 -2.83 9.02
N PRO A 10 9.15 -2.63 9.02
CA PRO A 10 10.06 -3.45 9.82
C PRO A 10 9.68 -3.45 11.31
N LEU A 11 9.35 -2.29 11.89
CA LEU A 11 8.99 -2.22 13.31
C LEU A 11 7.69 -2.97 13.59
N TRP A 12 6.68 -2.85 12.72
CA TRP A 12 5.46 -3.66 12.85
C TRP A 12 5.73 -5.15 12.73
N LEU A 13 6.61 -5.58 11.82
CA LEU A 13 7.00 -6.97 11.65
C LEU A 13 7.65 -7.55 12.92
N PHE A 14 8.48 -6.75 13.62
CA PHE A 14 9.06 -7.09 14.92
C PHE A 14 8.07 -6.96 16.10
N GLY A 15 6.80 -6.65 15.82
CA GLY A 15 5.74 -6.60 16.82
C GLY A 15 5.64 -5.28 17.59
N CYS A 16 6.36 -4.23 17.21
CA CYS A 16 6.24 -2.92 17.87
C CYS A 16 4.81 -2.36 17.72
N HIS A 17 4.16 -2.09 18.84
CA HIS A 17 2.76 -1.59 18.86
C HIS A 17 2.66 -0.08 18.60
N MET A 18 3.68 0.68 18.98
CA MET A 18 3.70 2.14 18.87
C MET A 18 4.85 2.57 17.95
N VAL A 19 4.51 2.82 16.69
CA VAL A 19 5.46 3.29 15.66
C VAL A 19 5.08 4.73 15.32
N SER A 20 5.86 5.68 15.84
CA SER A 20 5.54 7.12 15.74
C SER A 20 6.01 7.72 14.42
N LEU A 21 5.06 8.30 13.68
CA LEU A 21 5.31 9.04 12.43
C LEU A 21 4.93 10.52 12.58
N ASN A 22 5.55 11.36 11.77
CA ASN A 22 5.24 12.77 11.56
C ASN A 22 3.98 12.91 10.69
N PHE A 23 2.81 13.04 11.32
CA PHE A 23 1.51 13.17 10.63
C PHE A 23 1.37 14.44 9.79
N GLN A 24 2.19 15.46 10.04
CA GLN A 24 2.24 16.68 9.23
C GLN A 24 2.83 16.46 7.82
N THR A 25 3.51 15.34 7.60
CA THR A 25 4.20 15.02 6.35
C THR A 25 3.35 14.06 5.51
N ALA A 26 2.80 14.54 4.40
CA ALA A 26 2.00 13.73 3.47
C ALA A 26 2.88 12.84 2.57
N ASP A 27 3.52 11.82 3.17
CA ASP A 27 4.41 10.89 2.49
C ASP A 27 3.82 9.47 2.37
N LYS A 28 4.60 8.56 1.77
CA LYS A 28 4.26 7.15 1.59
C LYS A 28 3.95 6.45 2.93
N TYR A 29 4.72 6.74 3.97
CA TYR A 29 4.62 6.02 5.24
C TYR A 29 3.42 6.47 6.06
N THR A 30 3.03 7.74 5.96
CA THR A 30 1.78 8.24 6.50
C THR A 30 0.57 7.65 5.78
N GLN A 31 0.65 7.46 4.45
CA GLN A 31 -0.37 6.73 3.70
C GLN A 31 -0.47 5.26 4.14
N LEU A 32 0.66 4.58 4.32
CA LEU A 32 0.72 3.20 4.81
C LEU A 32 0.12 3.05 6.21
N ASN A 33 0.46 3.97 7.12
CA ASN A 33 -0.12 4.04 8.46
C ASN A 33 -1.64 4.23 8.42
N SER A 34 -2.12 5.16 7.58
CA SER A 34 -3.55 5.42 7.41
C SER A 34 -4.29 4.20 6.83
N ALA A 35 -3.66 3.47 5.90
CA ALA A 35 -4.22 2.23 5.35
C ALA A 35 -4.32 1.13 6.41
N LEU A 36 -3.26 0.89 7.20
CA LEU A 36 -3.27 -0.11 8.28
C LEU A 36 -4.38 0.19 9.30
N PHE A 37 -4.44 1.41 9.81
CA PHE A 37 -5.43 1.81 10.82
C PHE A 37 -6.81 2.12 10.24
N SER A 38 -7.03 1.94 8.93
CA SER A 38 -8.39 1.88 8.37
C SER A 38 -9.11 0.58 8.71
N LEU A 39 -8.34 -0.47 9.00
CA LEU A 39 -8.87 -1.72 9.53
C LEU A 39 -9.50 -1.48 10.90
N ASN A 40 -10.48 -2.31 11.24
CA ASN A 40 -11.21 -2.19 12.50
C ASN A 40 -11.86 -0.81 12.70
N GLY A 41 -12.37 -0.21 11.61
CA GLY A 41 -13.23 0.98 11.67
C GLY A 41 -12.54 2.25 12.16
N HIS A 42 -11.26 2.46 11.86
CA HIS A 42 -10.51 3.67 12.25
C HIS A 42 -10.36 3.90 13.75
N THR A 43 -10.41 2.84 14.56
CA THR A 43 -10.28 2.95 16.03
C THR A 43 -8.87 3.31 16.51
N GLY A 44 -7.87 3.20 15.64
CA GLY A 44 -6.45 3.31 16.01
C GLY A 44 -5.88 2.02 16.60
N TYR A 45 -6.66 0.93 16.65
CA TYR A 45 -6.22 -0.37 17.13
C TYR A 45 -6.52 -1.47 16.11
N VAL A 46 -5.48 -2.21 15.73
CA VAL A 46 -5.57 -3.37 14.84
C VAL A 46 -4.96 -4.56 15.56
N LEU A 47 -5.70 -5.66 15.64
CA LEU A 47 -5.20 -6.89 16.25
C LEU A 47 -4.08 -7.48 15.38
N GLN A 48 -2.92 -7.76 15.98
CA GLN A 48 -1.82 -8.42 15.27
C GLN A 48 -2.25 -9.80 14.74
N PRO A 49 -1.75 -10.20 13.55
CA PRO A 49 -1.95 -11.55 13.01
C PRO A 49 -1.68 -12.63 14.06
N LYS A 50 -2.42 -13.75 14.00
CA LYS A 50 -2.29 -14.83 15.00
C LYS A 50 -0.85 -15.31 15.13
N MET A 51 -0.15 -15.53 14.01
CA MET A 51 1.23 -16.00 13.99
C MET A 51 2.17 -15.09 14.79
N MET A 52 1.98 -13.77 14.73
CA MET A 52 2.81 -12.82 15.48
C MET A 52 2.56 -12.82 16.99
N ARG A 53 1.48 -13.48 17.43
CA ARG A 53 1.10 -13.60 18.85
C ARG A 53 1.52 -14.95 19.46
N GLU A 54 2.18 -15.80 18.68
CA GLU A 54 2.69 -17.10 19.13
C GLU A 54 4.12 -16.94 19.68
N GLU A 55 4.48 -17.71 20.71
CA GLU A 55 5.79 -17.57 21.41
C GLU A 55 6.99 -17.91 20.52
N ASN A 56 6.78 -18.72 19.48
CA ASN A 56 7.78 -19.15 18.51
C ASN A 56 7.81 -18.29 17.24
N TYR A 57 7.13 -17.14 17.23
CA TYR A 57 7.18 -16.22 16.11
C TYR A 57 8.61 -15.69 15.91
N ASP A 58 9.14 -15.93 14.71
CA ASP A 58 10.41 -15.34 14.27
C ASP A 58 10.15 -14.43 13.06
N PRO A 59 10.27 -13.09 13.21
CA PRO A 59 10.06 -12.14 12.12
C PRO A 59 11.10 -12.28 10.98
N GLN A 60 12.22 -12.96 11.24
CA GLN A 60 13.26 -13.23 10.24
C GLN A 60 12.99 -14.54 9.48
N HIS A 61 12.14 -15.40 10.03
CA HIS A 61 11.76 -16.65 9.39
C HIS A 61 10.76 -16.41 8.26
N LYS A 62 11.22 -16.54 7.02
CA LYS A 62 10.35 -16.47 5.85
C LYS A 62 9.46 -17.70 5.81
N THR A 63 8.19 -17.53 6.16
CA THR A 63 7.18 -18.56 5.90
C THR A 63 6.89 -18.58 4.40
N GLU A 64 7.08 -19.73 3.74
CA GLU A 64 6.75 -19.89 2.31
C GLU A 64 5.24 -19.93 2.10
N VAL A 65 4.57 -18.77 2.19
CA VAL A 65 3.18 -18.64 1.79
C VAL A 65 3.13 -18.02 0.39
N LYS A 66 2.63 -18.79 -0.58
CA LYS A 66 2.53 -18.34 -1.97
C LYS A 66 1.09 -17.90 -2.25
N PHE A 67 0.94 -16.63 -2.61
CA PHE A 67 -0.31 -16.08 -3.12
C PHE A 67 -0.08 -15.54 -4.53
N THR A 68 -1.11 -15.64 -5.38
CA THR A 68 -1.10 -15.01 -6.70
C THR A 68 -2.12 -13.89 -6.70
N ILE A 69 -1.64 -12.65 -6.80
CA ILE A 69 -2.48 -11.45 -6.90
C ILE A 69 -2.43 -10.98 -8.35
N THR A 70 -3.58 -10.94 -9.02
CA THR A 70 -3.69 -10.41 -10.39
C THR A 70 -4.40 -9.05 -10.34
N VAL A 71 -3.68 -7.98 -10.63
CA VAL A 71 -4.24 -6.63 -10.72
C VAL A 71 -4.26 -6.18 -12.18
N ARG A 72 -5.43 -5.80 -12.68
CA ARG A 72 -5.57 -5.20 -14.01
C ARG A 72 -6.06 -3.77 -13.89
N VAL A 73 -5.23 -2.82 -14.30
CA VAL A 73 -5.65 -1.42 -14.42
C VAL A 73 -6.44 -1.29 -15.73
N ILE A 74 -7.74 -1.06 -15.61
CA ILE A 74 -8.62 -0.92 -16.77
C ILE A 74 -8.69 0.54 -17.23
N ALA A 75 -8.63 1.49 -16.29
CA ALA A 75 -9.23 2.80 -16.44
C ALA A 75 -8.79 3.83 -15.39
N ALA A 76 -8.95 5.13 -15.68
CA ALA A 76 -8.88 6.22 -14.69
C ALA A 76 -9.75 7.43 -15.09
N ARG A 77 -10.47 8.02 -14.12
CA ARG A 77 -11.28 9.25 -14.29
C ARG A 77 -10.92 10.29 -13.24
N HIS A 78 -11.17 11.56 -13.54
CA HIS A 78 -11.01 12.69 -12.62
C HIS A 78 -9.63 12.76 -11.96
N LEU A 79 -8.58 12.34 -12.67
CA LEU A 79 -7.22 12.45 -12.17
C LEU A 79 -6.89 13.93 -11.91
N PRO A 80 -6.29 14.26 -10.75
CA PRO A 80 -5.94 15.62 -10.43
C PRO A 80 -4.93 16.14 -11.47
N LYS A 81 -5.21 17.32 -12.03
CA LYS A 81 -4.28 17.99 -12.93
C LYS A 81 -3.25 18.75 -12.11
N LEU A 82 -1.99 18.34 -12.24
CA LEU A 82 -0.86 19.11 -11.71
C LEU A 82 -0.56 20.26 -12.69
N GLY A 83 -1.19 21.42 -12.47
CA GLY A 83 -1.01 22.62 -13.29
C GLY A 83 -1.82 22.66 -14.58
N HIS A 84 -1.36 23.48 -15.55
CA HIS A 84 -2.09 23.79 -16.78
C HIS A 84 -1.71 22.92 -17.99
N SER A 85 -0.75 21.99 -17.85
CA SER A 85 -0.25 21.16 -18.95
C SER A 85 -1.03 19.84 -19.12
N ILE A 86 -0.93 19.27 -20.32
CA ILE A 86 -1.44 17.91 -20.60
C ILE A 86 -0.48 16.91 -19.92
N VAL A 87 -0.97 16.24 -18.88
CA VAL A 87 -0.21 15.21 -18.15
C VAL A 87 -0.41 13.86 -18.84
N SER A 88 0.66 13.06 -18.94
CA SER A 88 0.60 11.66 -19.35
C SER A 88 0.64 10.76 -18.10
N PRO A 89 -0.51 10.43 -17.49
CA PRO A 89 -0.56 9.64 -16.28
C PRO A 89 -0.16 8.18 -16.54
N PHE A 90 0.33 7.54 -15.49
CA PHE A 90 0.50 6.10 -15.38
C PHE A 90 0.09 5.67 -13.97
N VAL A 91 -0.14 4.38 -13.78
CA VAL A 91 -0.46 3.79 -12.49
C VAL A 91 0.72 2.95 -12.02
N GLU A 92 1.18 3.20 -10.81
CA GLU A 92 2.19 2.38 -10.13
C GLU A 92 1.49 1.49 -9.10
N ILE A 93 1.79 0.20 -9.14
CA ILE A 93 1.27 -0.79 -8.19
C ILE A 93 2.46 -1.29 -7.38
N GLU A 94 2.37 -1.09 -6.07
CA GLU A 94 3.37 -1.51 -5.11
C GLU A 94 2.73 -2.47 -4.10
N LEU A 95 3.38 -3.62 -3.89
CA LEU A 95 3.02 -4.56 -2.84
C LEU A 95 3.86 -4.26 -1.60
N CYS A 96 3.25 -3.62 -0.60
CA CYS A 96 3.93 -3.26 0.65
C CYS A 96 3.97 -4.45 1.62
N GLY A 97 5.17 -4.95 1.91
CA GLY A 97 5.39 -5.93 2.98
C GLY A 97 6.72 -6.70 2.85
N GLN A 98 6.87 -7.77 3.63
CA GLN A 98 8.01 -8.69 3.54
C GLN A 98 7.83 -9.55 2.29
N THR A 99 8.28 -9.04 1.15
CA THR A 99 8.21 -9.70 -0.15
C THR A 99 9.58 -9.74 -0.78
N ASP A 100 9.87 -10.80 -1.55
CA ASP A 100 11.15 -10.99 -2.24
C ASP A 100 11.25 -10.16 -3.54
N GLU A 101 10.66 -8.96 -3.57
CA GLU A 101 10.46 -8.06 -4.73
C GLU A 101 9.14 -8.26 -5.50
N SER A 102 8.40 -7.17 -5.72
CA SER A 102 7.44 -7.03 -6.84
C SER A 102 6.86 -5.61 -6.94
N ASN A 103 7.69 -4.62 -7.25
CA ASN A 103 7.19 -3.34 -7.74
C ASN A 103 6.81 -3.48 -9.21
N PHE A 104 5.52 -3.30 -9.53
CA PHE A 104 5.01 -3.38 -10.90
C PHE A 104 4.49 -2.02 -11.37
N LYS A 105 5.10 -1.47 -12.42
CA LYS A 105 4.65 -0.22 -13.04
C LYS A 105 3.88 -0.54 -14.31
N THR A 106 2.71 0.07 -14.48
CA THR A 106 2.00 0.01 -15.76
C THR A 106 2.72 0.86 -16.81
N THR A 107 2.58 0.51 -18.09
CA THR A 107 3.08 1.33 -19.19
C THR A 107 2.23 2.59 -19.35
N VAL A 108 2.87 3.74 -19.60
CA VAL A 108 2.20 5.03 -19.82
C VAL A 108 1.22 4.93 -21.00
N CYS A 109 -0.06 5.23 -20.77
CA CYS A 109 -1.07 5.26 -21.82
C CYS A 109 -1.01 6.59 -22.57
N ARG A 110 -0.67 6.58 -23.88
CA ARG A 110 -0.48 7.78 -24.70
C ARG A 110 -1.69 8.16 -25.56
N GLU A 111 -2.72 7.31 -25.65
CA GLU A 111 -3.87 7.52 -26.53
C GLU A 111 -5.16 7.75 -25.73
N TRP A 112 -5.60 9.01 -25.70
CA TRP A 112 -6.87 9.42 -25.09
C TRP A 112 -7.94 9.50 -26.17
N SER A 113 -8.87 8.55 -26.19
CA SER A 113 -10.09 8.73 -26.99
C SER A 113 -11.38 8.24 -26.34
N ARG A 114 -11.36 7.57 -25.17
CA ARG A 114 -12.61 7.16 -24.51
C ARG A 114 -12.50 7.26 -23.00
N VAL A 115 -13.54 7.87 -22.42
CA VAL A 115 -13.84 8.02 -20.99
C VAL A 115 -13.74 6.66 -20.28
N VAL A 116 -13.06 6.57 -19.12
CA VAL A 116 -12.99 5.30 -18.38
C VAL A 116 -12.98 5.49 -16.85
N GLU A 117 -13.72 4.66 -16.14
CA GLU A 117 -14.01 4.69 -14.69
C GLU A 117 -13.19 3.65 -13.91
N LEU A 118 -12.63 4.01 -12.75
CA LEU A 118 -11.88 3.10 -11.88
C LEU A 118 -12.82 2.11 -11.16
N LEU A 119 -13.09 0.96 -11.78
CA LEU A 119 -13.52 -0.23 -11.05
C LEU A 119 -12.27 -1.01 -10.60
N CYS A 120 -11.90 -0.87 -9.33
CA CYS A 120 -11.10 -1.90 -8.68
C CYS A 120 -12.10 -3.00 -8.29
N CYS A 121 -12.27 -4.02 -9.14
CA CYS A 121 -13.16 -5.12 -8.84
C CYS A 121 -12.71 -5.81 -7.55
N HIS A 122 -13.62 -5.83 -6.58
CA HIS A 122 -13.58 -6.67 -5.40
C HIS A 122 -13.43 -8.14 -5.87
N PHE A 123 -12.26 -8.72 -5.63
CA PHE A 123 -12.04 -10.17 -5.74
C PHE A 123 -11.14 -10.59 -4.57
N ILE A 124 -11.76 -10.76 -3.41
CA ILE A 124 -11.33 -11.75 -2.44
C ILE A 124 -12.55 -12.64 -2.26
N ASP A 125 -12.68 -13.65 -3.12
CA ASP A 125 -13.41 -14.85 -2.75
C ASP A 125 -12.45 -15.72 -1.93
N PHE A 126 -12.95 -16.15 -0.77
CA PHE A 126 -12.37 -16.96 0.31
C PHE A 126 -11.61 -16.23 1.43
#